data_AF-A0A4R1YI04-F1
#
_entry.id   AF-A0A4R1YI04-F1
#
_cell.length_a   1.000
_cell.length_b   1.000
_cell.length_c   1.000
_cell.angle_alpha   90.00
_cell.angle_beta   90.00
_cell.angle_gamma   90.00
#
_symmetry.space_group_name_H-M   'P 1'
#
loop_
_entity.id
_entity.type
_entity.pdbx_description
1 polymer ?
#
loop_
_entity_poly.entity_id
_entity_poly.type
_entity_poly.pdbx_seq_one_letter_code
_entity_poly.pdbx_strand_id
1 'polypeptide(L)' 'MPSTARRATSMTLDSAVLDEARKLGINLSQAAEGGIRAAIRVERARAWKAENADAIADYNAFIEAQGVLLSEHRKF' A
#
# COMPACT_ATOMS: atom_id res chain seq x y z
N MET A 1 -24.44 -3.42 -7.78
CA MET A 1 -23.67 -3.71 -6.56
C MET A 1 -22.54 -4.67 -6.94
N PRO A 2 -21.25 -4.30 -6.84
CA PRO A 2 -20.19 -5.25 -7.15
C PRO A 2 -20.28 -6.42 -6.16
N SER A 3 -20.46 -7.61 -6.71
CA SER A 3 -20.55 -8.87 -5.95
C SER A 3 -19.25 -9.09 -5.17
N THR A 4 -19.33 -9.13 -3.84
CA THR A 4 -18.26 -9.56 -2.95
C THR A 4 -18.11 -11.08 -3.00
N ALA A 5 -17.83 -11.61 -4.18
CA ALA A 5 -17.54 -13.03 -4.37
C ALA A 5 -16.17 -13.32 -3.74
N ARG A 6 -16.17 -13.84 -2.50
CA ARG A 6 -14.97 -14.39 -1.88
C ARG A 6 -14.54 -15.62 -2.67
N ARG A 7 -13.33 -15.60 -3.22
CA ARG A 7 -12.72 -16.78 -3.83
C ARG A 7 -11.90 -17.50 -2.78
N ALA A 8 -12.17 -18.79 -2.59
CA ALA A 8 -11.30 -19.64 -1.82
C ALA A 8 -9.99 -19.85 -2.60
N THR A 9 -8.86 -19.70 -1.94
CA THR A 9 -7.53 -19.94 -2.52
C THR A 9 -6.75 -20.79 -1.52
N SER A 10 -6.30 -21.96 -1.97
CA SER A 10 -5.39 -22.79 -1.17
C SER A 10 -3.99 -22.22 -1.29
N MET A 11 -3.34 -21.96 -0.16
CA MET A 11 -1.99 -21.42 -0.09
C MET A 11 -1.17 -22.28 0.87
N THR A 12 0.06 -22.58 0.49
CA THR A 12 1.00 -23.32 1.34
C THR A 12 1.77 -22.31 2.19
N LEU A 13 1.71 -22.48 3.51
CA LEU A 13 2.40 -21.65 4.49
C LEU A 13 3.21 -22.55 5.43
N ASP A 14 4.17 -21.96 6.12
CA ASP A 14 4.96 -22.66 7.14
C ASP A 14 4.06 -23.22 8.24
N SER A 15 4.20 -24.52 8.51
CA SER A 15 3.42 -25.22 9.53
C SER A 15 3.65 -24.67 10.93
N ALA A 16 4.87 -24.21 11.26
CA ALA A 16 5.17 -23.65 12.58
C ALA A 16 4.38 -22.36 12.83
N VAL A 17 4.29 -21.51 11.80
CA VAL A 17 3.52 -20.25 11.86
C VAL A 17 2.02 -20.51 11.95
N LEU A 18 1.52 -21.52 11.22
CA LEU A 18 0.12 -21.92 11.30
C LEU A 18 -0.26 -22.48 12.68
N ASP A 19 0.61 -23.31 13.26
CA ASP A 19 0.40 -23.89 14.58
C ASP A 19 0.43 -22.83 15.68
N GLU A 20 1.36 -21.88 15.59
CA GLU A 20 1.43 -20.74 16.50
C GLU A 20 0.19 -19.84 16.37
N ALA A 21 -0.19 -19.47 15.16
CA ALA A 21 -1.39 -18.68 14.90
C ALA A 21 -2.66 -19.36 15.45
N ARG A 22 -2.75 -20.69 15.29
CA ARG A 22 -3.87 -21.47 15.82
C ARG A 22 -3.86 -21.53 17.36
N LYS A 23 -2.69 -21.67 18.00
CA LYS A 23 -2.55 -21.58 19.47
C LYS A 23 -2.98 -20.22 20.02
N LEU A 24 -2.70 -19.15 19.28
CA LEU A 24 -3.07 -17.78 19.64
C LEU A 24 -4.50 -17.40 19.25
N GLY A 25 -5.27 -18.31 18.63
CA GLY A 25 -6.65 -18.03 18.21
C GLY A 25 -6.76 -17.02 17.06
N ILE A 26 -5.70 -16.83 16.28
CA ILE A 26 -5.67 -15.86 15.18
C ILE A 26 -6.50 -16.39 14.00
N ASN A 27 -7.37 -15.54 13.46
CA ASN A 27 -8.11 -15.86 12.25
C ASN A 27 -7.21 -15.73 11.02
N LEU A 28 -6.67 -16.88 10.58
CA LEU A 28 -5.76 -17.00 9.44
C LEU A 28 -6.29 -16.35 8.15
N SER A 29 -7.59 -16.50 7.86
CA SER A 29 -8.18 -15.92 6.65
C SER A 29 -8.15 -14.39 6.69
N GLN A 30 -8.47 -13.80 7.84
CA GLN A 30 -8.43 -12.35 7.99
C GLN A 30 -7.00 -11.80 8.02
N ALA A 31 -6.09 -12.49 8.71
CA ALA A 31 -4.68 -12.12 8.74
C ALA A 31 -4.06 -12.16 7.34
N ALA A 32 -4.33 -13.22 6.57
CA ALA A 32 -3.88 -13.35 5.18
C ALA A 32 -4.47 -12.26 4.28
N GLU A 33 -5.77 -11.96 4.39
CA GLU A 33 -6.39 -10.87 3.61
C GLU A 33 -5.74 -9.51 3.94
N GLY A 34 -5.51 -9.23 5.23
CA GLY A 34 -4.84 -8.02 5.69
C GLY A 34 -3.43 -7.88 5.12
N GLY A 35 -2.63 -8.96 5.19
CA GLY A 35 -1.28 -9.00 4.63
C GLY A 35 -1.25 -8.78 3.12
N ILE A 36 -2.13 -9.47 2.37
CA ILE A 36 -2.23 -9.32 0.92
C ILE A 36 -2.64 -7.89 0.55
N ARG A 37 -3.62 -7.31 1.26
CA ARG A 37 -4.06 -5.94 1.00
C ARG A 37 -2.95 -4.92 1.26
N ALA A 38 -2.15 -5.13 2.30
CA ALA A 38 -0.98 -4.29 2.59
C ALA A 38 0.08 -4.39 1.48
N ALA A 39 0.41 -5.61 1.04
CA ALA A 39 1.36 -5.84 -0.05
C ALA A 39 0.88 -5.19 -1.37
N ILE A 40 -0.39 -5.35 -1.72
CA ILE A 40 -0.99 -4.70 -2.91
C ILE A 40 -0.86 -3.18 -2.82
N ARG A 41 -1.12 -2.59 -1.64
CA ARG A 41 -0.99 -1.14 -1.45
C ARG A 41 0.44 -0.67 -1.68
N VAL A 42 1.42 -1.41 -1.18
CA VAL A 42 2.85 -1.08 -1.36
C VAL A 42 3.23 -1.14 -2.83
N GLU A 43 2.89 -2.22 -3.53
CA GLU A 43 3.23 -2.37 -4.95
C GLU A 43 2.51 -1.34 -5.82
N ARG A 44 1.24 -1.03 -5.54
CA ARG A 44 0.54 0.06 -6.24
C ARG A 44 1.19 1.41 -6.02
N ALA A 45 1.59 1.71 -4.79
CA ALA A 45 2.30 2.95 -4.49
C ALA A 45 3.65 3.01 -5.21
N ARG A 46 4.36 1.89 -5.32
CA ARG A 46 5.62 1.78 -6.07
C ARG A 46 5.40 2.01 -7.57
N ALA A 47 4.42 1.34 -8.16
CA ALA A 47 4.06 1.51 -9.57
C ALA A 47 3.67 2.96 -9.87
N TRP A 48 2.80 3.54 -9.05
CA TRP A 48 2.38 4.93 -9.20
C TRP A 48 3.57 5.91 -9.12
N LYS A 49 4.48 5.71 -8.16
CA LYS A 49 5.70 6.53 -8.04
C LYS A 49 6.58 6.43 -9.28
N ALA A 50 6.71 5.25 -9.88
CA ALA A 50 7.47 5.07 -11.10
C ALA A 50 6.80 5.76 -12.30
N GLU A 51 5.49 5.62 -12.44
CA GLU A 51 4.69 6.26 -13.49
C GLU A 51 4.70 7.80 -13.38
N ASN A 52 4.75 8.33 -12.16
CA ASN A 52 4.69 9.78 -11.91
C ASN A 52 6.07 10.38 -11.63
N ALA A 53 7.16 9.63 -11.83
CA ALA A 53 8.51 10.06 -11.50
C ALA A 53 8.89 11.35 -12.26
N ASP A 54 8.59 11.41 -13.55
CA ASP A 54 8.91 12.57 -14.40
C ASP A 54 8.08 13.80 -13.98
N ALA A 55 6.77 13.63 -13.75
CA ALA A 55 5.91 14.71 -13.28
C ALA A 55 6.33 15.25 -11.90
N ILE A 56 6.77 14.37 -11.01
CA ILE A 56 7.33 14.75 -9.70
C ILE A 56 8.66 15.50 -9.90
N ALA A 57 9.53 15.04 -10.79
CA ALA A 57 10.80 15.70 -11.08
C ALA A 57 10.60 17.11 -11.67
N ASP A 58 9.70 17.25 -12.63
CA ASP A 58 9.34 18.54 -13.25
C ASP A 58 8.77 19.50 -12.21
N TYR A 59 7.87 19.01 -11.35
CA TYR A 59 7.30 19.83 -10.28
C TYR A 59 8.33 20.24 -9.23
N ASN A 60 9.26 19.34 -8.86
CA ASN A 60 10.35 19.67 -7.96
C ASN A 60 11.29 20.72 -8.57
N ALA A 61 11.65 20.57 -9.85
CA ALA A 61 12.47 21.55 -10.56
C ALA A 61 11.79 22.92 -10.63
N PHE A 62 10.47 22.95 -10.82
CA PHE A 62 9.68 24.17 -10.77
C PHE A 62 9.73 24.83 -9.39
N ILE A 63 9.59 24.07 -8.30
CA ILE A 63 9.71 24.60 -6.93
C ILE A 63 11.11 25.12 -6.64
N GLU A 64 12.17 24.42 -7.07
CA GLU A 64 13.54 24.90 -6.88
C GLU A 64 13.80 26.21 -7.64
N ALA A 65 13.22 26.36 -8.83
CA ALA A 65 13.39 27.56 -9.65
C ALA A 65 12.54 28.74 -9.18
N GLN A 66 11.28 28.51 -8.78
CA GLN A 66 10.30 29.58 -8.51
C GLN A 66 9.89 29.70 -7.04
N GLY A 67 10.37 28.80 -6.18
CA GLY A 67 9.92 28.66 -4.81
C GLY A 67 8.56 27.95 -4.71
N VAL A 68 8.13 27.71 -3.48
CA VAL A 68 6.82 27.10 -3.23
C VAL A 68 5.72 28.11 -3.53
N LEU A 69 4.83 27.77 -4.46
CA LEU A 69 3.66 28.58 -4.81
C LEU A 69 2.85 28.93 -3.56
N LEU A 70 2.42 30.20 -3.47
CA LEU A 70 1.58 30.72 -2.40
C LEU A 70 2.20 30.59 -0.99
N SER A 71 3.51 30.33 -0.90
CA SER A 71 4.24 30.29 0.38
C SER A 71 4.11 31.60 1.15
N GLU A 72 3.99 32.73 0.46
CA GLU A 72 3.77 34.06 1.01
C GLU A 72 2.46 34.23 1.79
N HIS A 73 1.48 33.33 1.62
CA HIS A 73 0.19 33.37 2.32
C HIS A 73 0.07 32.33 3.45
N ARG A 74 1.14 31.57 3.73
CA ARG A 74 1.14 30.54 4.78
C ARG A 74 1.11 31.20 6.17
N LYS A 75 0.03 30.99 6.94
CA LYS A 75 -0.05 31.37 8.36
C LYS A 75 0.46 30.19 9.21
N PHE A 76 1.47 30.44 10.04
CA PHE A 76 2.00 29.49 11.03
C PHE A 76 1.28 29.64 12.37
#